data_AF-A0A2M7J3I2-F1
#
_entry.id   AF-A0A2M7J3I2-F1
#
_cell.length_a   1.000
_cell.length_b   1.000
_cell.length_c   1.000
_cell.angle_alpha   90.00
_cell.angle_beta   90.00
_cell.angle_gamma   90.00
#
_symmetry.space_group_name_H-M   'P 1'
#
loop_
_entity.id
_entity.type
_entity.pdbx_description
1 polymer ?
#
loop_
_entity_poly.entity_id
_entity_poly.type
_entity_poly.pdbx_seq_one_letter_code
_entity_poly.pdbx_strand_id
1 'polypeptide(L)'
;MYIHWEKELELGNDLIDTQHRILVLLCRKLDIAIKTHQPEQTVRWIMQELKKFTEFHFVSEENLMHEIGYPGVSDHALIHTELLMQLDMMLAKISHHKEFPEDLLHFL
;
A
#
# COMPACT_ATOMS: atom_id res chain seq x y z
N MET A 1 -4.21 13.25 -0.17
CA MET A 1 -3.87 12.76 1.18
C MET A 1 -2.51 13.33 1.63
N TYR A 2 -2.34 13.72 2.90
CA TYR A 2 -1.04 14.13 3.46
C TYR A 2 -0.51 13.06 4.42
N ILE A 3 -0.11 11.90 3.88
CA ILE A 3 0.62 10.89 4.66
C ILE A 3 2.11 11.20 4.61
N HIS A 4 2.76 11.24 5.77
CA HIS A 4 4.20 11.40 5.89
C HIS A 4 4.73 10.41 6.91
N TRP A 5 5.96 9.96 6.70
CA TRP A 5 6.60 9.07 7.65
C TRP A 5 6.93 9.85 8.91
N GLU A 6 6.45 9.36 10.04
CA GLU A 6 6.69 9.91 11.37
C GLU A 6 7.36 8.83 12.23
N LYS A 7 8.08 9.24 13.28
CA LYS A 7 8.82 8.30 14.14
C LYS A 7 7.86 7.38 14.91
N GLU A 8 6.66 7.86 15.14
CA GLU A 8 5.53 7.19 15.79
C GLU A 8 5.04 5.97 15.01
N LEU A 9 5.38 5.86 13.72
CA LEU A 9 5.11 4.71 12.86
C LEU A 9 6.22 3.64 12.91
N GLU A 10 7.33 3.90 13.59
CA GLU A 10 8.44 2.94 13.72
C GLU A 10 8.06 1.81 14.69
N LEU A 11 8.20 0.58 14.21
CA LEU A 11 8.07 -0.64 15.01
C LEU A 11 9.39 -1.03 15.68
N GLY A 12 10.50 -0.36 15.32
CA GLY A 12 11.84 -0.70 15.80
C GLY A 12 12.44 -1.90 15.07
N ASN A 13 11.86 -2.28 13.93
CA ASN A 13 12.40 -3.31 13.04
C ASN A 13 12.82 -2.64 11.73
N ASP A 14 14.14 -2.50 11.54
CA ASP A 14 14.71 -1.76 10.40
C ASP A 14 14.20 -2.24 9.03
N LEU A 15 13.96 -3.54 8.88
CA LEU A 15 13.45 -4.11 7.62
C LEU A 15 12.01 -3.65 7.36
N ILE A 16 11.13 -3.84 8.34
CA ILE A 16 9.71 -3.49 8.21
C ILE A 16 9.52 -1.97 8.13
N ASP A 17 10.23 -1.20 8.96
CA ASP A 17 10.17 0.26 8.95
C ASP A 17 10.65 0.83 7.60
N THR A 18 11.67 0.22 6.98
CA THR A 18 12.11 0.60 5.63
C THR A 18 11.02 0.34 4.58
N GLN A 19 10.32 -0.79 4.68
CA GLN A 19 9.23 -1.12 3.77
C GLN A 19 8.05 -0.15 3.93
N HIS A 20 7.65 0.18 5.16
CA HIS A 20 6.60 1.17 5.40
C HIS A 20 6.96 2.56 4.85
N ARG A 21 8.22 3.00 5.02
CA ARG A 21 8.71 4.25 4.40
C ARG A 21 8.55 4.23 2.88
N ILE A 22 8.83 3.11 2.23
CA ILE A 22 8.64 2.97 0.77
C ILE A 22 7.15 3.02 0.40
N LEU A 23 6.26 2.38 1.16
CA LEU A 23 4.82 2.48 0.95
C LEU A 23 4.33 3.93 1.04
N VAL A 24 4.74 4.67 2.08
CA VAL A 24 4.42 6.10 2.23
C VAL A 24 4.94 6.92 1.05
N LEU A 25 6.15 6.63 0.56
CA LEU A 25 6.71 7.29 -0.62
C LEU A 25 5.91 7.00 -1.89
N LEU A 26 5.44 5.76 -2.09
CA LEU A 26 4.61 5.37 -3.23
C LEU A 26 3.23 6.04 -3.17
N CYS A 27 2.58 6.09 -1.99
CA CYS A 27 1.33 6.83 -1.79
C CYS A 27 1.51 8.31 -2.11
N ARG A 28 2.62 8.92 -1.67
CA ARG A 28 2.94 10.32 -2.00
C ARG A 28 3.20 10.53 -3.50
N LYS A 29 3.92 9.61 -4.15
CA LYS A 29 4.16 9.65 -5.59
C LYS A 29 2.84 9.60 -6.37
N LEU A 30 1.89 8.78 -5.93
CA LEU A 30 0.56 8.68 -6.51
C LEU A 30 -0.24 9.97 -6.31
N ASP A 31 -0.29 10.52 -5.09
CA ASP A 31 -0.98 11.78 -4.77
C ASP A 31 -0.47 12.94 -5.64
N ILE A 32 0.85 13.06 -5.81
CA ILE A 32 1.46 14.07 -6.68
C ILE A 32 1.09 13.83 -8.15
N ALA A 33 1.15 12.59 -8.63
CA ALA A 33 0.87 12.29 -10.03
C ALA A 33 -0.58 12.64 -10.40
N ILE A 34 -1.53 12.35 -9.51
CA ILE A 34 -2.95 12.70 -9.66
C ILE A 34 -3.13 14.22 -9.63
N LYS A 35 -2.63 14.91 -8.59
CA LYS A 35 -2.79 16.37 -8.43
C LYS A 35 -2.11 17.20 -9.52
N THR A 36 -1.06 16.68 -10.14
CA THR A 36 -0.35 17.36 -11.23
C THR A 36 -0.84 16.92 -12.62
N HIS A 37 -1.95 16.18 -12.69
CA HIS A 37 -2.56 15.70 -13.93
C HIS A 37 -1.56 15.00 -14.86
N GLN A 38 -0.71 14.13 -14.28
CA GLN A 38 0.19 13.30 -15.08
C GLN A 38 -0.60 12.41 -16.05
N PRO A 39 0.01 11.96 -17.16
CA PRO A 39 -0.65 11.05 -18.08
C PRO A 39 -1.21 9.82 -17.37
N GLU A 40 -2.40 9.37 -17.79
CA GLU A 40 -3.10 8.24 -17.17
C GLU A 40 -2.21 6.98 -17.07
N GLN A 41 -1.36 6.74 -18.07
CA GLN A 41 -0.40 5.65 -18.06
C GLN A 41 0.59 5.72 -16.89
N THR A 42 1.05 6.92 -16.54
CA THR A 42 1.96 7.15 -15.40
C THR A 42 1.25 6.86 -14.09
N VAL A 43 0.01 7.34 -13.92
CA VAL A 43 -0.80 7.05 -12.72
C VAL A 43 -1.04 5.55 -12.59
N ARG A 44 -1.40 4.87 -13.68
CA ARG A 44 -1.57 3.39 -13.71
C ARG A 44 -0.31 2.64 -13.31
N TRP A 45 0.86 3.05 -13.79
CA TRP A 45 2.11 2.42 -13.39
C TRP A 45 2.40 2.59 -11.90
N ILE A 46 2.19 3.78 -11.34
CA ILE A 46 2.40 4.02 -9.90
C ILE A 46 1.43 3.18 -9.06
N MET A 47 0.15 3.08 -9.47
CA MET A 47 -0.82 2.20 -8.81
C MET A 47 -0.39 0.73 -8.82
N GLN A 48 0.14 0.24 -9.95
CA GLN A 48 0.68 -1.11 -10.05
C GLN A 48 1.94 -1.32 -9.20
N GLU A 49 2.83 -0.34 -9.13
CA GLU A 49 3.99 -0.37 -8.24
C GLU A 49 3.55 -0.45 -6.77
N LEU A 50 2.60 0.38 -6.37
CA LEU A 50 2.04 0.40 -5.01
C LEU A 50 1.43 -0.95 -4.63
N LYS A 51 0.59 -1.53 -5.50
CA LYS A 51 0.00 -2.85 -5.27
C LYS A 51 1.08 -3.91 -5.06
N LYS A 52 2.03 -4.03 -5.99
CA LYS A 52 3.09 -5.05 -5.91
C LYS A 52 3.94 -4.90 -4.67
N PHE A 53 4.25 -3.66 -4.28
CA PHE A 53 5.04 -3.41 -3.08
C PHE A 53 4.25 -3.72 -1.80
N THR A 54 2.94 -3.48 -1.80
CA THR A 54 2.04 -3.86 -0.69
C THR A 54 2.01 -5.39 -0.52
N GLU A 55 1.83 -6.14 -1.60
CA GLU A 55 1.89 -7.62 -1.58
C GLU A 55 3.23 -8.13 -1.03
N PHE A 56 4.35 -7.55 -1.50
CA PHE A 56 5.69 -7.90 -1.02
C PHE A 56 5.89 -7.60 0.47
N HIS A 57 5.40 -6.44 0.93
CA HIS A 57 5.52 -6.03 2.31
C HIS A 57 4.73 -6.97 3.25
N PHE A 58 3.48 -7.29 2.91
CA PHE A 58 2.66 -8.21 3.70
C PHE A 58 3.30 -9.59 3.83
N VAL A 59 3.82 -10.15 2.73
CA VAL A 59 4.57 -11.42 2.78
C VAL A 59 5.83 -11.30 3.64
N SER A 60 6.54 -10.18 3.60
CA SER A 60 7.73 -9.97 4.42
C SER A 60 7.40 -9.93 5.91
N GLU A 61 6.34 -9.22 6.29
CA GLU A 61 5.89 -9.11 7.68
C GLU A 61 5.34 -10.44 8.21
N GLU A 62 4.53 -11.14 7.42
CA GLU A 62 3.98 -12.45 7.80
C GLU A 62 5.09 -13.50 7.98
N ASN A 63 6.11 -13.51 7.11
CA ASN A 63 7.27 -14.39 7.27
C ASN A 63 8.01 -14.09 8.57
N LEU A 64 8.26 -12.81 8.88
CA LEU A 64 8.88 -12.40 10.13
C LEU A 64 8.04 -12.83 11.33
N MET A 65 6.73 -12.60 11.29
CA MET A 65 5.78 -13.04 12.33
C MET A 65 5.84 -14.55 12.56
N HIS A 66 5.89 -15.34 11.48
CA HIS A 66 6.04 -16.79 11.56
C HIS A 66 7.38 -17.21 12.17
N GLU A 67 8.49 -16.60 11.76
CA GLU A 67 9.84 -16.89 12.25
C GLU A 67 9.97 -16.66 13.76
N ILE A 68 9.34 -15.61 14.29
CA ILE A 68 9.38 -15.27 15.72
C ILE A 68 8.26 -15.92 16.55
N GLY A 69 7.37 -16.70 15.90
CA GLY A 69 6.23 -17.34 16.58
C GLY A 69 5.19 -16.34 17.11
N TYR A 70 4.93 -15.25 16.37
CA TYR A 70 3.96 -14.24 16.77
C TYR A 70 2.55 -14.86 16.89
N PRO A 71 1.88 -14.77 18.06
CA PRO A 71 0.61 -15.46 18.29
C PRO A 71 -0.54 -15.03 17.38
N GLY A 72 -0.52 -13.79 16.88
CA GLY A 72 -1.59 -13.19 16.07
C GLY A 72 -1.40 -13.30 14.56
N VAL A 73 -0.43 -14.10 14.08
CA VAL A 73 -0.08 -14.13 12.65
C VAL A 73 -1.26 -14.48 11.74
N SER A 74 -2.15 -15.39 12.17
CA SER A 74 -3.33 -15.79 11.39
C SER A 74 -4.36 -14.67 11.25
N ASP A 75 -4.62 -13.93 12.32
CA ASP A 75 -5.56 -12.81 12.31
C ASP A 75 -4.98 -11.64 11.49
N HIS A 76 -3.67 -11.40 11.61
CA HIS A 76 -2.97 -10.37 10.85
C HIS A 76 -2.96 -10.65 9.34
N ALA A 77 -2.68 -11.90 8.93
CA ALA A 77 -2.73 -12.32 7.52
C ALA A 77 -4.14 -12.21 6.91
N LEU A 78 -5.19 -12.39 7.72
CA LEU A 78 -6.56 -12.18 7.27
C LEU A 78 -6.80 -10.70 6.93
N ILE A 79 -6.34 -9.77 7.78
CA ILE A 79 -6.43 -8.33 7.52
C ILE A 79 -5.69 -7.97 6.23
N HIS A 80 -4.48 -8.49 6.02
CA HIS A 80 -3.73 -8.29 4.79
C HIS A 80 -4.46 -8.78 3.55
N THR A 81 -5.07 -9.98 3.64
CA THR A 81 -5.86 -10.55 2.54
C THR A 81 -7.05 -9.67 2.21
N GLU A 82 -7.78 -9.19 3.22
CA GLU A 82 -8.92 -8.28 3.04
C GLU A 82 -8.50 -6.94 2.42
N LEU A 83 -7.38 -6.37 2.85
CA LEU A 83 -6.84 -5.12 2.29
C LEU A 83 -6.43 -5.28 0.82
N LEU A 84 -5.78 -6.39 0.46
CA LEU A 84 -5.43 -6.68 -0.93
C LEU A 84 -6.67 -6.85 -1.81
N MET A 85 -7.70 -7.53 -1.30
CA MET A 85 -8.97 -7.65 -2.02
C MET A 85 -9.64 -6.30 -2.25
N GLN A 86 -9.66 -5.42 -1.24
CA GLN A 86 -10.22 -4.07 -1.36
C GLN A 86 -9.43 -3.23 -2.37
N LEU A 87 -8.10 -3.28 -2.32
CA LEU A 87 -7.21 -2.59 -3.26
C LEU A 87 -7.48 -3.06 -4.70
N ASP A 88 -7.60 -4.37 -4.91
CA ASP A 88 -7.90 -4.94 -6.24
C ASP A 88 -9.25 -4.50 -6.78
N MET A 89 -10.27 -4.44 -5.93
CA MET A 89 -11.58 -3.94 -6.32
C MET A 89 -11.52 -2.46 -6.75
N MET A 90 -10.80 -1.61 -6.02
CA MET A 90 -10.63 -0.20 -6.39
C MET A 90 -9.85 -0.03 -7.69
N LEU A 91 -8.74 -0.73 -7.87
CA LEU A 91 -7.96 -0.67 -9.10
C LEU A 91 -8.76 -1.14 -10.31
N ALA A 92 -9.60 -2.17 -10.15
CA ALA A 92 -10.51 -2.62 -11.20
C ALA A 92 -11.57 -1.57 -11.54
N LYS A 93 -12.19 -0.93 -10.54
CA LYS A 93 -13.18 0.13 -10.77
C LYS A 93 -12.57 1.34 -11.51
N ILE A 94 -11.36 1.76 -11.14
CA ILE A 94 -10.63 2.83 -11.82
C ILE A 94 -10.32 2.44 -13.27
N SER A 95 -9.83 1.23 -13.49
CA SER A 95 -9.53 0.73 -14.86
C SER A 95 -10.78 0.68 -15.74
N HIS A 96 -11.94 0.41 -15.16
CA HIS A 96 -13.24 0.43 -15.84
C HIS A 96 -13.94 1.80 -15.83
N HIS A 97 -13.25 2.87 -15.43
CA HIS A 97 -13.77 4.25 -15.38
C HIS A 97 -15.04 4.39 -14.52
N LYS A 98 -15.20 3.54 -13.51
CA LYS A 98 -16.32 3.59 -12.54
C LYS A 98 -16.01 4.46 -11.32
N GLU A 99 -14.74 4.68 -11.04
CA GLU A 99 -14.19 5.54 -9.99
C GLU A 99 -13.01 6.32 -10.58
N PHE A 100 -12.64 7.42 -9.94
CA PHE A 100 -11.50 8.23 -10.34
C PHE A 100 -10.25 7.85 -9.53
N PRO A 101 -9.03 8.07 -10.06
CA PRO A 101 -7.80 7.82 -9.31
C PRO A 101 -7.73 8.52 -7.93
N GLU A 102 -8.40 9.65 -7.78
CA GLU A 102 -8.55 10.39 -6.52
C GLU A 102 -9.27 9.60 -5.44
N ASP A 103 -10.19 8.70 -5.80
CA ASP A 103 -10.93 7.87 -4.85
C ASP A 103 -9.99 6.88 -4.14
N LEU A 104 -8.95 6.40 -4.84
CA LEU A 104 -7.92 5.54 -4.26
C LEU A 104 -7.13 6.26 -3.14
N LEU A 105 -6.96 7.58 -3.22
CA LEU A 105 -6.24 8.35 -2.19
C LEU A 105 -6.99 8.45 -0.86
N HIS A 106 -8.27 8.11 -0.81
CA HIS A 106 -9.06 8.06 0.42
C HIS A 106 -9.03 6.70 1.09
N PHE A 107 -8.72 5.65 0.33
CA PHE A 107 -8.56 4.29 0.84
C PHE A 107 -7.15 4.06 1.42
N LEU A 108 -6.14 4.58 0.72
CA LEU A 108 -4.74 4.57 1.17
C LEU A 108 -4.54 5.41 2.42
#